data_AF-A0A0N0LYS6-F1
#
_entry.id   AF-A0A0N0LYS6-F1
#
_cell.length_a   1.000
_cell.length_b   1.000
_cell.length_c   1.000
_cell.angle_alpha   90.00
_cell.angle_beta   90.00
_cell.angle_gamma   90.00
#
_symmetry.space_group_name_H-M   'P 1'
#
loop_
_entity.id
_entity.type
_entity.pdbx_description
1 polymer ?
#
loop_
_entity_poly.entity_id
_entity_poly.type
_entity_poly.pdbx_seq_one_letter_code
_entity_poly.pdbx_strand_id
1 'polypeptide(L)'
;MVLRIEAEFALTGRSESGLAVSMRSGGQSVFATRGAAPIRIERTIPLTPGQALDFVVAPEGAGRTGAVRYRIRLYDTGACAPVGAIKR
;
A
#
# COMPACT_ATOMS: atom_id res chain seq x y z
N MET A 1 11.35 -0.28 14.05
CA MET A 1 11.33 0.70 12.94
C MET A 1 9.89 1.07 12.66
N VAL A 2 9.61 2.30 12.24
CA VAL A 2 8.25 2.71 11.86
C VAL A 2 8.26 3.14 10.40
N LEU A 3 7.54 2.41 9.56
CA LEU A 3 7.41 2.73 8.14
C LEU A 3 6.12 3.52 7.91
N ARG A 4 6.24 4.67 7.26
CA ARG A 4 5.10 5.34 6.62
C ARG A 4 5.02 4.86 5.18
N ILE A 5 3.83 4.47 4.77
CA ILE A 5 3.53 3.87 3.48
C ILE A 5 2.53 4.78 2.78
N GLU A 6 2.87 5.21 1.58
CA GLU A 6 1.92 5.80 0.65
C GLU A 6 1.80 4.87 -0.55
N ALA A 7 0.61 4.32 -0.79
CA ALA A 7 0.39 3.42 -1.90
C ALA A 7 -0.85 3.81 -2.71
N GLU A 8 -0.77 3.62 -4.01
CA GLU A 8 -1.87 3.79 -4.96
C GLU A 8 -1.96 2.56 -5.85
N PHE A 9 -3.15 1.95 -5.90
CA PHE A 9 -3.47 0.79 -6.70
C PHE A 9 -4.58 1.15 -7.67
N ALA A 10 -4.37 0.90 -8.96
CA ALA A 10 -5.29 1.25 -10.03
C ALA A 10 -5.40 0.10 -11.03
N LEU A 11 -6.44 0.13 -11.86
CA LEU A 11 -6.63 -0.78 -12.98
C LEU A 11 -6.31 -0.06 -14.29
N THR A 12 -5.62 -0.72 -15.22
CA THR A 12 -5.37 -0.17 -16.55
C THR A 12 -6.59 -0.45 -17.44
N GLY A 13 -7.27 0.60 -17.91
CA GLY A 13 -8.45 0.48 -18.77
C GLY A 13 -9.78 0.58 -18.02
N ARG A 14 -10.90 0.46 -18.74
CA ARG A 14 -12.24 0.40 -18.11
C ARG A 14 -12.40 -0.96 -17.44
N SER A 15 -12.61 -0.94 -16.14
CA SER A 15 -12.94 -2.12 -15.34
C SER A 15 -14.23 -1.85 -14.61
N GLU A 16 -15.18 -2.77 -14.71
CA GLU A 16 -16.38 -2.80 -13.86
C GLU A 16 -16.08 -3.42 -12.49
N SER A 17 -14.91 -4.06 -12.37
CA SER A 17 -14.39 -4.68 -11.16
C SER A 17 -13.64 -3.68 -10.28
N GLY A 18 -13.83 -3.81 -8.97
CA GLY A 18 -13.05 -3.11 -7.95
C GLY A 18 -11.67 -3.73 -7.74
N LEU A 19 -11.00 -3.30 -6.67
CA LEU A 19 -9.75 -3.86 -6.17
C LEU A 19 -9.93 -4.27 -4.71
N ALA A 20 -9.31 -5.39 -4.33
CA ALA A 20 -9.05 -5.75 -2.95
C ALA A 20 -7.55 -5.59 -2.68
N VAL A 21 -7.21 -4.89 -1.59
CA VAL A 21 -5.83 -4.69 -1.15
C VAL A 21 -5.73 -5.07 0.32
N SER A 22 -4.74 -5.88 0.67
CA SER A 22 -4.39 -6.16 2.06
C SER A 22 -2.90 -6.07 2.30
N MET A 23 -2.53 -5.75 3.54
CA MET A 23 -1.15 -5.73 4.00
C MET A 23 -0.98 -6.67 5.20
N ARG A 24 0.14 -7.38 5.25
CA ARG A 24 0.49 -8.27 6.37
C ARG A 24 1.88 -7.94 6.89
N SER A 25 2.06 -7.94 8.20
CA SER A 25 3.36 -7.81 8.85
C SER A 25 3.62 -9.04 9.71
N GLY A 26 4.74 -9.73 9.48
CA GLY A 26 5.05 -10.97 10.21
C GLY A 26 3.94 -12.02 10.11
N GLY A 27 3.25 -12.10 8.96
CA GLY A 27 2.12 -12.99 8.73
C GLY A 27 0.77 -12.52 9.29
N GLN A 28 0.72 -11.46 10.10
CA GLN A 28 -0.52 -10.91 10.67
C GLN A 28 -1.11 -9.83 9.77
N SER A 29 -2.44 -9.83 9.60
CA SER A 29 -3.12 -8.77 8.83
C SER A 29 -3.05 -7.45 9.59
N VAL A 30 -2.51 -6.42 8.95
CA VAL A 30 -2.39 -5.06 9.52
C VAL A 30 -3.27 -4.05 8.79
N PHE A 31 -3.77 -4.41 7.61
CA PHE A 31 -4.69 -3.60 6.84
C PHE A 31 -5.41 -4.45 5.79
N ALA A 32 -6.68 -4.15 5.56
CA ALA A 32 -7.43 -4.67 4.42
C ALA A 32 -8.45 -3.63 3.97
N THR A 33 -8.62 -3.49 2.65
CA THR A 33 -9.66 -2.67 2.05
C THR A 33 -10.09 -3.25 0.72
N ARG A 34 -11.31 -2.94 0.31
CA ARG A 34 -11.83 -3.24 -1.02
C ARG A 34 -12.66 -2.07 -1.54
N GLY A 35 -12.77 -1.93 -2.85
CA GLY A 35 -13.63 -0.92 -3.45
C GLY A 35 -13.23 -0.55 -4.87
N ALA A 36 -13.86 0.50 -5.39
CA ALA A 36 -13.58 1.01 -6.72
C ALA A 36 -12.11 1.45 -6.85
N ALA A 37 -11.50 1.13 -7.99
CA ALA A 37 -10.18 1.64 -8.34
C ALA A 37 -10.28 3.14 -8.75
N PRO A 38 -9.31 3.99 -8.39
CA PRO A 38 -8.08 3.67 -7.66
C PRO A 38 -8.26 3.62 -6.13
N ILE A 39 -7.51 2.73 -5.48
CA ILE A 39 -7.39 2.66 -4.02
C ILE A 39 -6.12 3.39 -3.60
N ARG A 40 -6.26 4.39 -2.73
CA ARG A 40 -5.15 5.12 -2.10
C ARG A 40 -5.05 4.77 -0.63
N ILE A 41 -3.83 4.48 -0.19
CA ILE A 41 -3.53 4.06 1.18
C ILE A 41 -2.43 4.98 1.70
N GLU A 42 -2.66 5.55 2.89
CA GLU A 42 -1.62 6.14 3.71
C GLU A 42 -1.66 5.47 5.08
N ARG A 43 -0.57 4.78 5.46
CA ARG A 43 -0.51 4.03 6.73
C ARG A 43 0.86 4.13 7.36
N THR A 44 0.86 4.11 8.69
CA THR A 44 2.07 4.02 9.50
C THR A 44 2.07 2.66 10.17
N ILE A 45 3.07 1.84 9.88
CA ILE A 45 3.16 0.45 10.34
C ILE A 45 4.45 0.28 11.15
N PRO A 46 4.35 -0.11 12.44
CA PRO A 46 5.52 -0.51 13.20
C PRO A 46 6.01 -1.88 12.70
N LEU A 47 7.30 -1.95 12.39
CA LEU A 47 8.00 -3.19 12.05
C LEU A 47 9.08 -3.49 13.09
N THR A 48 9.12 -4.75 13.49
CA THR A 48 10.16 -5.35 14.33
C THR A 48 11.30 -5.84 13.43
N PRO A 49 12.58 -5.82 13.88
CA PRO A 49 13.67 -6.39 13.10
C PRO A 49 13.37 -7.81 12.61
N GLY A 50 13.59 -8.06 11.32
CA GLY A 50 13.30 -9.35 10.69
C GLY A 50 11.85 -9.55 10.20
N GLN A 51 10.92 -8.63 10.49
CA GLN A 51 9.56 -8.72 9.94
C GLN A 51 9.50 -8.23 8.49
N ALA A 52 8.85 -9.02 7.64
CA ALA A 52 8.48 -8.64 6.29
C ALA A 52 7.09 -7.96 6.28
N LEU A 53 6.91 -7.05 5.33
CA LEU A 53 5.63 -6.42 5.01
C LEU A 53 5.17 -6.92 3.63
N ASP A 54 4.09 -7.70 3.61
CA ASP A 54 3.52 -8.26 2.38
C ASP A 54 2.34 -7.41 1.91
N PHE A 55 2.26 -7.17 0.61
CA PHE A 55 1.11 -6.55 -0.05
C PHE A 55 0.41 -7.58 -0.93
N VAL A 56 -0.89 -7.76 -0.75
CA VAL A 56 -1.71 -8.60 -1.62
C VAL A 56 -2.73 -7.71 -2.31
N VAL A 57 -2.71 -7.73 -3.64
CA VAL A 57 -3.60 -6.94 -4.49
C VAL A 57 -4.29 -7.87 -5.47
N ALA A 58 -5.61 -7.84 -5.49
CA ALA A 58 -6.42 -8.65 -6.38
C ALA A 58 -7.54 -7.81 -6.99
N PRO A 59 -7.87 -7.97 -8.29
CA PRO A 59 -9.11 -7.47 -8.84
C PRO A 59 -10.32 -8.11 -8.17
N GLU A 60 -11.39 -7.34 -7.95
CA GLU A 60 -12.63 -7.83 -7.34
C GLU A 60 -13.63 -8.23 -8.44
N GLY A 61 -13.88 -9.53 -8.56
CA GLY A 61 -14.89 -10.10 -9.48
C GLY A 61 -14.31 -10.93 -10.64
N ALA A 62 -15.20 -11.65 -11.33
CA ALA A 62 -14.86 -12.58 -12.41
C ALA A 62 -14.81 -11.93 -13.82
N GLY A 63 -14.90 -10.60 -13.89
CA GLY A 63 -14.91 -9.85 -15.15
C GLY A 63 -13.54 -9.76 -15.81
N ARG A 64 -13.53 -9.31 -17.09
CA ARG A 64 -12.28 -8.91 -17.76
C ARG A 64 -11.68 -7.74 -17.00
N THR A 65 -10.67 -8.03 -16.19
CA THR A 65 -9.92 -7.04 -15.45
C THR A 65 -8.68 -6.67 -16.25
N GLY A 66 -8.46 -5.36 -16.39
CA GLY A 66 -7.19 -4.85 -16.91
C GLY A 66 -6.02 -5.20 -15.98
N ALA A 67 -4.81 -4.87 -16.39
CA ALA A 67 -3.65 -5.02 -15.52
C ALA A 67 -3.77 -4.13 -14.28
N VAL A 68 -3.26 -4.60 -13.15
CA VAL A 68 -3.15 -3.79 -11.93
C VAL A 68 -1.88 -2.95 -12.02
N ARG A 69 -2.01 -1.63 -11.89
CA ARG A 69 -0.88 -0.71 -11.71
C ARG A 69 -0.76 -0.34 -10.24
N TYR A 70 0.43 -0.45 -9.68
CA TYR A 70 0.73 -0.04 -8.32
C TYR A 70 1.86 0.99 -8.28
N ARG A 71 1.78 1.90 -7.30
CA ARG A 71 2.86 2.79 -6.89
C ARG A 71 2.92 2.75 -5.37
N ILE A 72 4.04 2.29 -4.82
CA ILE A 72 4.25 2.17 -3.38
C ILE A 72 5.47 3.01 -3.02
N ARG A 73 5.33 3.91 -2.06
CA ARG A 73 6.42 4.67 -1.45
C ARG A 73 6.53 4.29 0.01
N LEU A 74 7.75 3.98 0.43
CA LEU A 74 8.08 3.57 1.78
C LEU A 74 9.01 4.63 2.36
N TYR A 75 8.67 5.13 3.55
CA TYR A 75 9.47 6.10 4.28
C TYR A 75 9.80 5.49 5.64
N ASP A 76 11.08 5.26 5.90
CA ASP A 76 11.53 5.00 7.26
C ASP A 76 11.47 6.30 8.05
N THR A 77 10.51 6.43 8.96
CA THR A 77 10.33 7.66 9.74
C THR A 77 11.47 7.91 10.72
N GLY A 78 12.28 6.91 11.05
CA GLY A 78 13.47 7.05 11.89
C GLY A 78 14.71 7.48 11.12
N ALA A 79 14.83 7.12 9.85
CA ALA A 79 15.98 7.46 8.99
C ALA A 79 15.71 8.64 8.05
N CYS A 80 14.46 8.85 7.64
CA CYS A 80 14.02 9.96 6.80
C CYS A 80 13.44 11.08 7.66
N ALA A 81 14.31 11.89 8.28
CA ALA A 81 13.87 13.19 8.76
C ALA A 81 13.40 14.03 7.55
N PRO A 82 12.26 14.74 7.63
CA PRO A 82 11.81 15.58 6.54
C PRO A 82 12.89 16.62 6.21
N VAL A 83 13.22 16.75 4.92
CA VAL A 83 14.24 17.66 4.36
C VAL A 83 13.96 19.15 4.65
N GLY A 84 12.88 19.47 5.37
CA GLY A 84 12.54 20.82 5.86
C GLY A 84 13.03 21.15 7.28
N ALA A 85 13.72 20.24 7.99
CA ALA A 85 14.24 20.50 9.34
C ALA A 85 15.61 21.21 9.37
N ILE A 86 16.12 21.68 8.22
CA ILE A 86 17.24 22.61 8.17
C ILE A 86 16.67 24.01 8.42
N LYS A 87 16.60 24.41 9.70
CA LYS A 87 16.40 25.81 10.07
C LYS A 87 17.55 26.63 9.46
N ARG A 88 17.23 27.67 8.71
CA ARG A 88 18.13 28.80 8.46
C ARG A 88 18.40 29.54 9.76
#